data_AF-A0A958LUN7-F1
#
_entry.id   AF-A0A958LUN7-F1
#
_cell.length_a   1.000
_cell.length_b   1.000
_cell.length_c   1.000
_cell.angle_alpha   90.00
_cell.angle_beta   90.00
_cell.angle_gamma   90.00
#
_symmetry.space_group_name_H-M   'P 1'
#
loop_
_entity.id
_entity.type
_entity.pdbx_description
1 polymer ?
#
loop_
_entity_poly.entity_id
_entity_poly.type
_entity_poly.pdbx_seq_one_letter_code
_entity_poly.pdbx_strand_id
1 'polypeptide(L)'
;MESALRSYIKEKTEEYPVSGEEEWQVVLKSNDHPVKIRDLKSNMVSRLFVVSGIIISTTKPYLKASKLKLQCKNCGNIKVIDLQPGQWPYVPRYC
;
A
#
# COMPACT_ATOMS: atom_id res chain seq x y z
N MET A 1 4.47 2.94 9.98
CA MET A 1 3.54 3.97 10.47
C MET A 1 2.15 3.39 10.66
N GLU A 2 1.57 2.78 9.64
CA GLU A 2 0.24 2.14 9.72
C GLU A 2 0.18 1.02 10.78
N SER A 3 1.23 0.20 10.89
CA SER A 3 1.34 -0.81 11.95
C SER A 3 1.33 -0.22 13.37
N ALA A 4 2.01 0.91 13.57
CA ALA A 4 2.07 1.60 14.87
C ALA A 4 0.71 2.23 15.22
N LEU A 5 0.02 2.81 14.23
CA LEU A 5 -1.34 3.32 14.41
C LEU A 5 -2.30 2.20 14.80
N ARG A 6 -2.22 1.04 14.13
CA ARG A 6 -3.02 -0.14 14.49
C ARG A 6 -2.80 -0.56 15.94
N SER A 7 -1.55 -0.61 16.40
CA SER A 7 -1.22 -0.94 17.79
C SER A 7 -1.77 0.09 18.78
N TYR A 8 -1.63 1.39 18.48
CA TYR A 8 -2.15 2.47 19.30
C TYR A 8 -3.68 2.46 19.42
N ILE A 9 -4.38 2.26 18.30
CA ILE A 9 -5.84 2.16 18.30
C ILE A 9 -6.27 0.96 19.13
N LYS A 10 -5.62 -0.21 18.98
CA LYS A 10 -5.95 -1.41 19.75
C LYS A 10 -5.84 -1.19 21.26
N GLU A 11 -4.84 -0.45 21.71
CA GLU A 11 -4.69 -0.05 23.12
C GLU A 11 -5.84 0.86 23.59
N LYS A 12 -6.37 1.72 22.72
CA LYS A 12 -7.48 2.64 23.00
C LYS A 12 -8.88 2.03 22.80
N THR A 13 -8.98 0.81 22.27
CA THR A 13 -10.25 0.21 21.82
C THR A 13 -11.15 -0.29 22.96
N GLU A 14 -10.76 -0.15 24.23
CA GLU A 14 -11.67 -0.44 25.37
C GLU A 14 -12.98 0.38 25.32
N GLU A 15 -13.01 1.50 24.60
CA GLU A 15 -14.15 2.43 24.54
C GLU A 15 -15.12 2.17 23.36
N TYR A 16 -14.73 1.47 22.29
CA TYR A 16 -15.58 1.17 21.13
C TYR A 16 -15.25 -0.19 20.50
N PRO A 17 -16.14 -1.20 20.55
CA PRO A 17 -15.86 -2.51 19.97
C PRO A 17 -15.87 -2.44 18.44
N VAL A 18 -14.67 -2.48 17.83
CA VAL A 18 -14.52 -2.51 16.37
C VAL A 18 -14.96 -3.89 15.85
N SER A 19 -15.96 -3.91 14.96
CA SER A 19 -16.44 -5.12 14.30
C SER A 19 -15.50 -5.54 13.15
N GLY A 20 -14.34 -6.11 13.48
CA GLY A 20 -13.44 -6.77 12.51
C GLY A 20 -12.00 -6.27 12.51
N GLU A 21 -11.13 -6.96 11.75
CA GLU A 21 -9.76 -6.51 11.48
C GLU A 21 -9.77 -5.42 10.39
N GLU A 22 -9.95 -4.17 10.79
CA GLU A 22 -9.87 -3.02 9.87
C GLU A 22 -8.40 -2.61 9.60
N GLU A 23 -8.11 -2.26 8.35
CA GLU A 23 -6.83 -1.67 7.93
C GLU A 23 -7.00 -0.16 7.76
N TRP A 24 -6.03 0.61 8.26
CA TRP A 24 -6.06 2.08 8.26
C TRP A 24 -5.04 2.64 7.28
N GLN A 25 -5.49 3.57 6.43
CA GLN A 25 -4.61 4.29 5.50
C GLN A 25 -4.12 5.59 6.12
N VAL A 26 -2.80 5.81 6.16
CA VAL A 26 -2.20 7.06 6.65
C VAL A 26 -1.80 7.96 5.48
N VAL A 27 -2.29 9.21 5.49
CA VAL A 27 -1.96 10.22 4.48
C VAL A 27 -1.08 11.29 5.09
N LEU A 28 0.07 11.56 4.48
CA LEU A 28 0.98 12.63 4.86
C LEU A 28 0.73 13.85 3.97
N LYS A 29 0.58 15.02 4.58
CA LYS A 29 0.45 16.31 3.87
C LYS A 29 1.61 17.22 4.29
N SER A 30 2.27 17.82 3.30
CA SER A 30 3.32 18.81 3.51
C SER A 30 2.96 20.09 2.77
N ASN A 31 3.31 21.24 3.38
CA ASN A 31 3.17 22.57 2.78
C ASN A 31 4.50 23.07 2.19
N ASP A 32 5.41 22.15 1.84
CA ASP A 32 6.69 22.49 1.21
C ASP A 32 6.52 23.05 -0.21
N HIS A 33 7.55 23.72 -0.72
CA HIS A 33 7.53 24.35 -2.04
C HIS A 33 7.46 23.28 -3.15
N PRO A 34 6.47 23.36 -4.05
CA PRO A 34 6.31 22.35 -5.10
C PRO A 34 7.43 22.41 -6.13
N VAL A 35 7.96 21.24 -6.47
CA VAL A 35 8.97 21.05 -7.53
C VAL A 35 8.26 20.92 -8.88
N LYS A 36 8.83 21.50 -9.94
CA LYS A 36 8.31 21.32 -11.31
C LYS A 36 8.66 19.91 -11.79
N ILE A 37 7.74 19.27 -12.54
CA ILE A 37 7.96 17.92 -13.11
C ILE A 37 9.27 17.85 -13.94
N ARG A 38 9.60 18.94 -14.64
CA ARG A 38 10.82 19.05 -15.47
C ARG A 38 12.12 19.07 -14.65
N ASP A 39 12.05 19.36 -13.36
CA ASP A 39 13.21 19.46 -12.47
C ASP A 39 13.46 18.15 -11.69
N LEU A 40 12.65 17.11 -11.92
CA LEU A 40 12.81 15.80 -11.30
C LEU A 40 14.04 15.07 -11.86
N LYS A 41 14.94 14.68 -10.96
CA LYS A 41 16.22 14.04 -11.26
C LYS A 41 16.34 12.67 -10.58
N SER A 42 17.25 11.82 -11.06
CA SER A 42 17.46 10.46 -10.54
C SER A 42 17.83 10.41 -9.05
N ASN A 43 18.49 11.45 -8.52
CA ASN A 43 18.80 11.58 -7.10
C ASN A 43 17.55 11.75 -6.20
N MET A 44 16.39 12.06 -6.78
CA MET A 44 15.11 12.19 -6.08
C MET A 44 14.32 10.87 -6.05
N VAL A 45 14.82 9.81 -6.68
CA VAL A 45 14.18 8.48 -6.63
C VAL A 45 14.11 7.99 -5.17
N SER A 46 12.95 7.45 -4.79
CA SER A 46 12.63 6.99 -3.43
C SER A 46 12.69 8.08 -2.35
N ARG A 47 12.49 9.36 -2.72
CA ARG A 47 12.31 10.48 -1.79
C ARG A 47 10.90 11.07 -1.91
N LEU A 48 10.41 11.69 -0.83
CA LEU A 48 9.16 12.44 -0.84
C LEU A 48 9.40 13.86 -1.36
N PHE A 49 8.53 14.31 -2.27
CA PHE A 49 8.53 15.68 -2.80
C PHE A 49 7.10 16.06 -3.19
N VAL A 50 6.81 17.37 -3.24
CA VAL A 50 5.51 17.91 -3.63
C VAL A 50 5.58 18.37 -5.09
N VAL A 51 4.56 18.07 -5.89
CA VAL A 51 4.43 18.54 -7.28
C VAL A 51 3.08 19.23 -7.45
N SER A 52 3.07 20.32 -8.21
CA SER A 52 1.87 21.05 -8.62
C SER A 52 1.55 20.79 -10.10
N GLY A 53 0.26 20.65 -10.43
CA GLY A 53 -0.21 20.41 -11.80
C GLY A 53 -1.74 20.37 -11.91
N ILE A 54 -2.23 20.05 -13.11
CA ILE A 54 -3.66 19.84 -13.41
C ILE A 54 -3.93 18.38 -13.77
N ILE A 55 -5.11 17.87 -13.44
CA ILE A 55 -5.53 16.51 -13.80
C ILE A 55 -6.15 16.54 -15.19
N ILE A 56 -5.56 15.80 -16.15
CA ILE A 56 -6.03 15.75 -17.55
C ILE A 56 -6.84 14.49 -17.89
N SER A 57 -6.71 13.43 -17.09
CA SER A 57 -7.35 12.15 -17.37
C SER A 57 -7.45 11.30 -16.10
N THR A 58 -8.43 10.40 -16.06
CA THR A 58 -8.60 9.39 -15.00
C THR A 58 -8.82 8.01 -15.60
N THR A 59 -8.35 6.96 -14.92
CA THR A 59 -8.60 5.56 -15.29
C THR A 59 -9.75 4.98 -14.46
N LYS A 60 -10.41 3.94 -14.98
CA LYS A 60 -11.44 3.22 -14.22
C LYS A 60 -10.81 2.49 -13.01
N PRO A 61 -11.52 2.40 -11.87
CA PRO A 61 -11.08 1.58 -10.74
C PRO A 61 -10.90 0.12 -11.16
N TYR A 62 -9.85 -0.52 -10.65
CA TYR A 62 -9.60 -1.94 -10.84
C TYR A 62 -9.25 -2.58 -9.49
N LEU A 63 -9.51 -3.88 -9.36
CA LEU A 63 -9.21 -4.64 -8.16
C LEU A 63 -7.71 -4.96 -8.13
N LYS A 64 -7.05 -4.64 -7.01
CA LYS A 64 -5.66 -5.02 -6.74
C LYS A 64 -5.63 -5.92 -5.51
N ALA A 65 -5.02 -7.10 -5.64
CA ALA A 65 -4.88 -8.03 -4.54
C ALA A 65 -3.84 -7.50 -3.52
N SER A 66 -4.18 -7.54 -2.23
CA SER A 66 -3.25 -7.31 -1.11
C SER A 66 -2.64 -8.61 -0.61
N LYS A 67 -3.41 -9.70 -0.62
CA LYS A 67 -2.98 -11.04 -0.21
C LYS A 67 -3.33 -12.06 -1.28
N LEU A 68 -2.38 -12.95 -1.57
CA LEU A 68 -2.56 -14.07 -2.49
C LEU A 68 -2.56 -15.37 -1.69
N LYS A 69 -3.55 -16.22 -1.93
CA LYS A 69 -3.56 -17.61 -1.46
C LYS A 69 -3.38 -18.51 -2.67
N LEU A 70 -2.23 -19.17 -2.76
CA LEU A 70 -1.85 -20.04 -3.86
C LEU A 70 -1.85 -21.49 -3.38
N GLN A 71 -2.23 -22.42 -4.26
CA GLN A 71 -2.20 -23.85 -3.99
C GLN A 71 -1.39 -24.56 -5.07
N CYS A 72 -0.44 -25.40 -4.65
CA CYS A 72 0.29 -26.26 -5.57
C CYS A 72 -0.66 -27.34 -6.11
N LYS A 73 -0.71 -27.47 -7.44
CA LYS A 73 -1.54 -28.48 -8.10
C LYS A 73 -1.10 -29.92 -7.79
N ASN A 74 0.18 -30.16 -7.54
CA ASN A 74 0.73 -31.52 -7.43
C ASN A 74 0.69 -32.09 -6.01
N CYS A 75 1.13 -31.32 -5.01
CA CYS A 75 1.17 -31.78 -3.62
C CYS A 75 0.08 -31.13 -2.73
N GLY A 76 -0.72 -30.21 -3.28
CA GLY A 76 -1.75 -29.51 -2.52
C GLY A 76 -1.25 -28.46 -1.54
N ASN A 77 0.07 -28.21 -1.46
CA ASN A 77 0.64 -27.24 -0.52
C ASN A 77 0.06 -25.83 -0.74
N ILE A 78 -0.35 -25.17 0.34
CA ILE A 78 -0.95 -23.84 0.31
C ILE A 78 0.10 -22.83 0.78
N LYS A 79 0.36 -21.82 -0.05
CA LYS A 79 1.20 -20.66 0.31
C LYS A 79 0.36 -19.39 0.33
N VAL A 80 0.54 -18.60 1.37
CA VAL A 80 -0.04 -17.25 1.47
C VAL A 80 1.09 -16.25 1.27
N ILE A 81 0.90 -15.31 0.34
CA ILE A 81 1.86 -14.27 0.00
C ILE A 81 1.20 -12.91 0.21
N ASP A 82 1.74 -12.11 1.12
CA ASP A 82 1.37 -10.71 1.28
C ASP A 82 2.12 -9.86 0.24
N LEU A 83 1.39 -9.05 -0.52
CA LEU A 83 1.94 -8.18 -1.55
C LEU A 83 2.22 -6.78 -0.98
N GLN A 84 3.41 -6.24 -1.26
CA GLN A 84 3.71 -4.85 -0.92
C GLN A 84 2.94 -3.88 -1.84
N PRO A 85 2.53 -2.71 -1.34
CA PRO A 85 1.95 -1.66 -2.17
C PRO A 85 2.86 -1.34 -3.36
N GLY A 86 2.29 -1.28 -4.57
CA GLY A 86 3.05 -1.07 -5.81
C GLY A 86 3.68 -2.34 -6.41
N GLN A 87 3.72 -3.46 -5.69
CA GLN A 87 4.17 -4.74 -6.23
C GLN A 87 3.10 -5.35 -7.16
N TRP A 88 3.56 -6.09 -8.17
CA TRP A 88 2.71 -6.90 -9.03
C TRP A 88 2.54 -8.31 -8.46
N PRO A 89 1.34 -8.92 -8.58
CA PRO A 89 1.12 -10.31 -8.20
C PRO A 89 2.10 -11.24 -8.92
N TYR A 90 2.66 -12.21 -8.20
CA TYR A 90 3.58 -13.20 -8.78
C TYR A 90 3.30 -14.60 -8.19
N VAL A 91 3.65 -15.62 -8.97
CA VAL A 91 3.56 -17.03 -8.55
C VAL A 91 4.96 -17.60 -8.42
N PRO A 92 5.35 -18.14 -7.26
CA PRO A 92 6.65 -18.79 -7.09
C PRO A 92 6.82 -19.98 -8.04
N ARG A 93 8.05 -20.16 -8.56
CA ARG A 93 8.39 -21.32 -9.41
C ARG A 93 8.53 -22.63 -8.65
N TYR A 94 8.72 -22.54 -7.33
CA TYR A 94 8.94 -23.69 -6.46
C TYR A 94 7.87 -23.76 -5.38
N CYS A 95 7.45 -25.00 -5.13
CA CYS A 95 6.48 -25.34 -4.10
C CYS A 95 7.02 -25.09 -2.69
#